data_AF-A0A5C8IK49-F1
#
_entry.id   AF-A0A5C8IK49-F1
#
_cell.length_a   1.000
_cell.length_b   1.000
_cell.length_c   1.000
_cell.angle_alpha   90.00
_cell.angle_beta   90.00
_cell.angle_gamma   90.00
#
_symmetry.space_group_name_H-M   'P 1'
#
loop_
_entity.id
_entity.type
_entity.pdbx_description
1 polymer ?
#
loop_
_entity_poly.entity_id
_entity_poly.type
_entity_poly.pdbx_seq_one_letter_code
_entity_poly.pdbx_strand_id
1 'polypeptide(L)'
;MTDDQWAGLSLAELLAAREALDAKIQAVRSEARDAAIAQIRELMATYDLSQADVMPGAAAAARTRKIEPRKKAPARYYDPNSGKTWTGRGKAPRWIAGQDYTNFLIPAEGILRKMAQQVPAGA
;
A
#
# COMPACT_ATOMS: atom_id res chain seq x y z
N MET A 1 -23.33 6.53 -45.30
CA MET A 1 -22.15 6.02 -46.03
C MET A 1 -22.70 5.40 -47.29
N THR A 2 -22.60 6.10 -48.40
CA THR A 2 -23.20 5.70 -49.68
C THR A 2 -22.28 4.70 -50.39
N ASP A 3 -22.88 3.71 -51.06
CA ASP A 3 -22.16 2.67 -51.81
C ASP A 3 -21.27 3.28 -52.92
N ASP A 4 -21.70 4.42 -53.47
CA ASP A 4 -20.98 5.20 -54.48
C ASP A 4 -19.61 5.72 -54.05
N GLN A 5 -19.34 5.81 -52.74
CA GLN A 5 -18.07 6.34 -52.21
C GLN A 5 -16.86 5.47 -52.57
N TRP A 6 -17.09 4.20 -52.89
CA TRP A 6 -16.03 3.21 -53.13
C TRP A 6 -16.01 2.69 -54.57
N ALA A 7 -16.99 3.08 -55.39
CA ALA A 7 -17.14 2.63 -56.75
C ALA A 7 -15.98 3.14 -57.63
N GLY A 8 -15.37 2.23 -58.40
CA GLY A 8 -14.27 2.57 -59.32
C GLY A 8 -12.88 2.65 -58.69
N LEU A 9 -12.75 2.44 -57.38
CA LEU A 9 -11.45 2.31 -56.72
C LEU A 9 -10.82 0.95 -57.01
N SER A 10 -9.51 0.94 -57.15
CA SER A 10 -8.71 -0.29 -57.24
C SER A 10 -8.64 -1.00 -55.89
N LEU A 11 -8.28 -2.29 -55.91
CA LEU A 11 -8.05 -3.07 -54.69
C LEU A 11 -7.03 -2.40 -53.75
N ALA A 12 -5.97 -1.82 -54.30
CA ALA A 12 -4.94 -1.15 -53.51
C ALA A 12 -5.49 0.09 -52.78
N GLU A 13 -6.33 0.89 -53.45
CA GLU A 13 -6.96 2.07 -52.86
C GLU A 13 -7.97 1.70 -51.78
N LEU A 14 -8.75 0.63 -51.99
CA LEU A 14 -9.68 0.11 -50.99
C LEU A 14 -8.96 -0.38 -49.73
N LEU A 15 -7.81 -1.04 -49.90
CA LEU A 15 -6.98 -1.45 -48.77
C LEU A 15 -6.40 -0.26 -48.02
N ALA A 16 -5.88 0.75 -48.72
CA ALA A 16 -5.38 1.98 -48.10
C ALA A 16 -6.49 2.71 -47.32
N ALA A 17 -7.70 2.77 -47.86
CA ALA A 17 -8.83 3.38 -47.18
C ALA A 17 -9.27 2.61 -45.94
N ARG A 18 -9.21 1.27 -45.97
CA ARG A 18 -9.46 0.44 -44.79
C ARG A 18 -8.46 0.74 -43.69
N GLU A 19 -7.16 0.77 -43.99
CA GLU A 19 -6.12 1.07 -43.00
C GLU A 19 -6.29 2.48 -42.40
N ALA A 20 -6.64 3.47 -43.23
CA ALA A 20 -6.93 4.82 -42.74
C ALA A 20 -8.17 4.86 -41.81
N LEU A 21 -9.22 4.11 -42.16
CA LEU A 21 -10.43 3.99 -41.32
C LEU A 21 -10.10 3.29 -40.00
N ASP A 22 -9.33 2.20 -40.05
CA ASP A 22 -8.90 1.45 -38.87
C ASP A 22 -8.06 2.34 -37.95
N ALA A 23 -7.12 3.13 -38.49
CA ALA A 23 -6.35 4.09 -37.71
C ALA A 23 -7.24 5.13 -37.03
N LYS A 24 -8.24 5.66 -37.73
CA LYS A 24 -9.22 6.60 -37.16
C LYS A 24 -10.06 5.96 -36.06
N ILE A 25 -10.50 4.71 -36.26
CA ILE A 25 -11.24 3.95 -35.25
C ILE A 25 -10.37 3.78 -33.99
N GLN A 26 -9.09 3.44 -34.14
CA GLN A 26 -8.19 3.29 -33.00
C GLN A 26 -7.98 4.60 -32.25
N ALA A 27 -7.79 5.72 -32.97
CA ALA A 27 -7.64 7.03 -32.34
C ALA A 27 -8.87 7.40 -31.49
N VAL A 28 -10.07 7.31 -32.08
CA VAL A 28 -11.33 7.60 -31.37
C VAL A 28 -11.55 6.65 -30.19
N ARG A 29 -11.20 5.36 -30.34
CA ARG A 29 -11.28 4.39 -29.23
C ARG A 29 -10.32 4.72 -28.11
N SER A 30 -9.09 5.14 -28.42
CA SER A 30 -8.11 5.54 -27.41
C SER A 30 -8.59 6.76 -26.63
N GLU A 31 -9.03 7.80 -27.33
CA GLU A 31 -9.58 9.02 -26.72
C GLU A 31 -10.79 8.71 -25.84
N ALA A 32 -11.75 7.91 -26.34
CA ALA A 32 -12.91 7.50 -25.57
C ALA A 32 -12.53 6.67 -24.34
N ARG A 33 -11.53 5.80 -24.45
CA ARG A 33 -11.02 5.00 -23.33
C ARG A 33 -10.36 5.89 -22.27
N ASP A 34 -9.54 6.85 -22.67
CA ASP A 34 -8.87 7.75 -21.74
C ASP A 34 -9.87 8.67 -21.03
N ALA A 35 -10.88 9.16 -21.76
CA ALA A 35 -12.00 9.89 -21.17
C ALA A 35 -12.78 9.04 -20.16
N ALA A 36 -13.06 7.77 -20.47
CA ALA A 36 -13.73 6.85 -19.54
C ALA A 36 -12.88 6.60 -18.29
N ILE A 37 -11.56 6.43 -18.42
CA ILE A 37 -10.65 6.26 -17.28
C ILE A 37 -10.62 7.51 -16.40
N ALA A 38 -10.62 8.70 -17.00
CA ALA A 38 -10.68 9.95 -16.26
C ALA A 38 -11.98 10.06 -15.43
N GLN A 39 -13.13 9.75 -16.02
CA GLN A 39 -14.42 9.73 -15.32
C GLN A 39 -14.45 8.71 -14.18
N ILE A 40 -13.91 7.50 -14.39
CA ILE A 40 -13.80 6.48 -13.34
C ILE A 40 -12.95 7.00 -12.17
N ARG A 41 -11.82 7.65 -12.45
CA ARG A 41 -10.93 8.21 -11.41
C ARG A 41 -11.61 9.34 -10.64
N GLU A 42 -12.35 10.21 -11.32
CA GLU A 42 -13.12 11.28 -10.69
C GLU A 42 -14.21 10.72 -9.76
N LEU A 43 -14.96 9.72 -10.23
CA LEU A 43 -15.96 9.03 -9.40
C LEU A 43 -15.30 8.35 -8.21
N MET A 44 -14.18 7.66 -8.41
CA MET A 44 -13.45 7.03 -7.30
C MET A 44 -13.00 8.06 -6.26
N ALA A 45 -12.48 9.22 -6.68
CA ALA A 45 -12.08 10.29 -5.77
C ALA A 45 -13.26 10.93 -5.03
N THR A 46 -14.39 11.15 -5.73
CA THR A 46 -15.60 11.77 -5.18
C THR A 46 -16.19 10.95 -4.03
N TYR A 47 -16.11 9.63 -4.13
CA TYR A 47 -16.70 8.70 -3.16
C TYR A 47 -15.65 8.01 -2.27
N ASP A 48 -14.39 8.46 -2.28
CA ASP A 48 -13.27 7.84 -1.55
C ASP A 48 -13.15 6.31 -1.79
N LEU A 49 -13.39 5.89 -3.02
CA LEU A 49 -13.34 4.48 -3.42
C LEU A 49 -11.94 4.09 -3.84
N SER A 50 -11.46 2.97 -3.32
CA SER A 50 -10.25 2.31 -3.78
C SER A 50 -10.56 1.30 -4.87
N GLN A 51 -9.54 0.85 -5.60
CA GLN A 51 -9.69 -0.24 -6.57
C GLN A 51 -10.29 -1.51 -5.93
N ALA A 52 -10.07 -1.73 -4.64
CA ALA A 52 -10.61 -2.89 -3.93
C ALA A 52 -12.12 -2.83 -3.71
N ASP A 53 -12.72 -1.64 -3.77
CA ASP A 53 -14.16 -1.44 -3.56
C ASP A 53 -14.96 -1.70 -4.84
N VAL A 54 -14.33 -1.51 -6.01
CA VAL A 54 -14.96 -1.67 -7.33
C VAL A 54 -14.63 -3.00 -8.02
N MET A 55 -13.60 -3.72 -7.57
CA MET A 55 -13.22 -5.02 -8.13
C MET A 55 -13.99 -6.17 -7.47
N PRO A 56 -14.62 -7.07 -8.24
CA PRO A 56 -15.27 -8.26 -7.69
C PRO A 56 -14.29 -9.11 -6.88
N GLY A 57 -14.66 -9.49 -5.66
CA GLY A 57 -13.84 -10.31 -4.77
C GLY A 57 -12.72 -9.58 -4.01
N ALA A 58 -12.44 -8.30 -4.32
CA ALA A 58 -11.39 -7.55 -3.62
C ALA A 58 -11.77 -7.11 -2.20
N ALA A 59 -13.07 -6.94 -1.90
CA ALA A 59 -13.56 -6.75 -0.53
C ALA A 59 -13.20 -7.93 0.40
N ALA A 60 -13.16 -9.16 -0.11
CA ALA A 60 -12.71 -10.33 0.66
C ALA A 60 -11.21 -10.29 0.95
N ALA A 61 -10.42 -9.79 0.00
CA ALA A 61 -8.96 -9.58 0.14
C ALA A 61 -8.61 -8.35 1.01
N ALA A 62 -9.46 -7.33 1.05
CA ALA A 62 -9.30 -6.15 1.91
C ALA A 62 -9.59 -6.47 3.38
N ARG A 63 -10.59 -7.33 3.65
CA ARG A 63 -10.86 -7.86 5.00
C ARG A 63 -9.71 -8.69 5.57
N THR A 64 -8.98 -9.41 4.72
CA THR A 64 -7.74 -10.12 5.11
C THR A 64 -6.52 -9.21 5.17
N ARG A 65 -6.58 -8.03 4.55
CA ARG A 65 -5.55 -6.97 4.59
C ARG A 65 -5.83 -5.87 5.61
N LYS A 66 -6.68 -6.10 6.63
CA LYS A 66 -6.45 -5.48 7.95
C LYS A 66 -5.15 -6.04 8.51
N ILE A 67 -4.04 -5.64 7.89
CA ILE A 67 -2.74 -5.66 8.53
C ILE A 67 -2.86 -4.53 9.56
N GLU A 68 -3.40 -4.88 10.72
CA GLU A 68 -3.03 -4.21 11.97
C GLU A 68 -1.51 -3.96 11.85
N PRO A 69 -1.01 -2.72 11.93
CA PRO A 69 0.42 -2.47 11.82
C PRO A 69 1.07 -3.42 12.81
N ARG A 70 1.85 -4.38 12.29
CA ARG A 70 2.44 -5.45 13.09
C ARG A 70 3.25 -4.75 14.15
N LYS A 71 2.67 -4.58 15.36
CA LYS A 71 3.22 -3.72 16.41
C LYS A 71 4.65 -4.19 16.59
N LYS A 72 5.62 -3.39 16.14
CA LYS A 72 7.03 -3.70 16.35
C LYS A 72 7.15 -3.91 17.84
N ALA A 73 7.59 -5.10 18.25
CA ALA A 73 7.71 -5.41 19.67
C ALA A 73 8.50 -4.26 20.31
N PRO A 74 7.98 -3.63 21.37
CA PRO A 74 8.64 -2.49 21.98
C PRO A 74 10.07 -2.90 22.35
N ALA A 75 11.03 -2.00 22.12
CA ALA A 75 12.38 -2.21 22.60
C ALA A 75 12.34 -2.41 24.11
N ARG A 76 12.98 -3.48 24.59
CA ARG A 76 13.04 -3.82 26.02
C ARG A 76 14.35 -3.35 26.63
N TYR A 77 15.40 -3.21 25.81
CA TYR A 77 16.73 -2.81 26.25
C TYR A 77 17.31 -1.69 25.36
N TYR A 78 18.09 -0.78 25.95
CA TYR A 78 18.74 0.37 25.33
C TYR A 78 20.21 0.48 25.77
N ASP A 79 21.09 0.73 24.81
CA ASP A 79 22.51 1.01 25.04
C ASP A 79 22.75 2.52 25.19
N PRO A 80 23.15 3.04 26.37
CA PRO A 80 23.42 4.46 26.56
C PRO A 80 24.65 4.97 25.79
N ASN A 81 25.56 4.08 25.39
CA ASN A 81 26.78 4.48 24.71
C ASN A 81 26.61 4.57 23.19
N SER A 82 25.83 3.67 22.58
CA SER A 82 25.65 3.61 21.12
C SER A 82 24.24 3.96 20.63
N GLY A 83 23.28 4.17 21.54
CA GLY A 83 21.90 4.48 21.21
C GLY A 83 21.10 3.32 20.58
N LYS A 84 21.66 2.10 20.58
CA LYS A 84 21.04 0.92 19.97
C LYS A 84 19.98 0.31 20.91
N THR A 85 18.89 -0.16 20.33
CA THR A 85 17.80 -0.82 21.07
C THR A 85 17.67 -2.29 20.72
N TRP A 86 17.26 -3.13 21.68
CA TRP A 86 16.98 -4.55 21.45
C TRP A 86 15.66 -4.97 22.10
N THR A 87 14.88 -5.78 21.38
CA THR A 87 13.55 -6.23 21.82
C THR A 87 13.62 -7.38 22.83
N GLY A 88 14.81 -7.93 23.10
CA GLY A 88 15.00 -9.11 23.95
C GLY A 88 14.66 -10.43 23.25
N ARG A 89 14.32 -10.40 21.96
CA ARG A 89 14.11 -11.60 21.12
C ARG A 89 15.32 -11.83 20.21
N GLY A 90 15.72 -13.09 20.06
CA GLY A 90 16.84 -13.51 19.20
C GLY A 90 18.20 -13.47 19.89
N LYS A 91 19.28 -13.50 19.10
CA LYS A 91 20.66 -13.42 19.62
C LYS A 91 20.92 -12.05 20.24
N ALA A 92 21.42 -12.04 21.47
CA ALA A 92 21.78 -10.82 22.18
C ALA A 92 22.87 -10.05 21.41
N PRO A 93 22.72 -8.72 21.22
CA PRO A 93 23.76 -7.87 20.67
C PRO A 93 25.03 -7.84 21.54
N ARG A 94 26.18 -7.55 20.92
CA ARG A 94 27.49 -7.52 21.60
C ARG A 94 27.57 -6.57 22.80
N TRP A 95 26.75 -5.52 22.83
CA TRP A 95 26.78 -4.49 23.88
C TRP A 95 26.09 -4.91 25.18
N ILE A 96 25.14 -5.86 25.13
CA ILE A 96 24.45 -6.39 26.32
C ILE A 96 24.86 -7.85 26.63
N ALA A 97 25.37 -8.58 25.63
CA ALA A 97 25.79 -9.96 25.82
C ALA A 97 26.90 -10.08 26.89
N GLY A 98 26.65 -10.85 27.94
CA GLY A 98 27.58 -11.07 29.06
C GLY A 98 27.56 -10.00 30.16
N GLN A 99 26.70 -8.99 30.06
CA GLN A 99 26.47 -7.98 31.09
C GLN A 99 25.21 -8.28 31.90
N ASP A 100 24.96 -7.51 32.98
CA ASP A 100 23.66 -7.51 33.64
C ASP A 100 22.64 -6.71 32.81
N TYR A 101 21.56 -7.37 32.40
CA TYR A 101 20.57 -6.83 31.47
C TYR A 101 19.66 -5.79 32.14
N THR A 102 19.60 -5.79 33.48
CA THR A 102 18.83 -4.82 34.27
C THR A 102 19.32 -3.38 34.08
N ASN A 103 20.62 -3.20 33.85
CA ASN A 103 21.23 -1.89 33.61
C ASN A 103 20.83 -1.25 32.28
N PHE A 104 20.33 -2.05 31.33
CA PHE A 104 19.96 -1.60 29.99
C PHE A 104 18.45 -1.62 29.78
N LEU A 105 17.65 -1.98 30.79
CA LEU A 105 16.21 -2.11 30.65
C LEU A 105 15.57 -0.74 30.41
N ILE A 106 14.83 -0.62 29.31
CA ILE A 106 13.98 0.55 29.07
C ILE A 106 12.79 0.40 30.02
N PRO A 107 12.53 1.37 30.91
CA PRO A 107 11.36 1.31 31.77
C PRO A 107 10.11 1.33 30.90
N ALA A 108 9.41 0.21 30.82
CA ALA A 108 8.10 0.18 30.20
C ALA A 108 7.18 1.05 31.06
N GLU A 109 6.47 1.99 30.45
CA GLU A 109 5.60 2.96 31.14
C GLU A 109 4.54 2.28 32.04
N GLY A 110 4.20 1.02 31.77
CA GLY A 110 3.34 0.17 32.62
C GLY A 110 4.01 -0.48 33.84
N ILE A 111 5.33 -0.64 33.87
CA ILE A 111 6.08 -1.20 35.03
C ILE A 111 6.33 -0.11 36.07
N LEU A 112 6.58 1.14 35.65
CA LEU A 112 6.71 2.28 36.56
C LEU A 112 5.43 2.53 37.38
N ARG A 113 4.24 2.33 36.78
CA ARG A 113 2.95 2.40 37.49
C ARG A 113 2.80 1.30 38.55
N LYS A 114 3.28 0.08 38.30
CA LYS A 114 3.19 -1.04 39.26
C LYS A 114 4.21 -0.93 40.41
N MET A 115 5.41 -0.40 40.13
CA MET A 115 6.44 -0.21 41.17
C MET A 115 6.13 0.97 42.10
N ALA A 116 5.54 2.06 41.59
CA ALA A 116 5.09 3.18 42.42
C ALA A 116 3.93 2.83 43.38
N GLN A 117 3.27 1.68 43.17
CA GLN A 117 2.11 1.24 43.94
C GLN A 117 2.45 0.18 45.01
N GLN A 118 3.75 -0.09 45.24
CA GLN A 118 4.23 -1.07 46.22
C GLN A 118 5.22 -0.48 47.24
N VAL A 119 5.08 0.81 47.57
CA VAL A 119 5.65 1.35 48.81
C VAL A 119 4.66 1.04 49.94
N PRO A 120 4.99 0.18 50.93
CA PRO A 120 4.16 0.08 52.12
C PRO A 120 4.30 1.36 52.94
N ALA A 121 3.16 1.90 53.38
CA ALA A 121 3.14 2.87 54.46
C ALA A 121 3.71 2.22 55.73
N GLY A 122 4.78 2.79 56.29
CA GLY A 122 5.22 2.46 57.64
C GLY A 122 6.73 2.46 57.85
N ALA A 123 7.29 3.64 58.11
CA ALA A 123 8.05 3.95 59.34
C ALA A 123 8.22 5.48 59.43
#